data_AF-A0A2V4BUK4-F1
#
_entry.id   AF-A0A2V4BUK4-F1
#
_cell.length_a   1.000
_cell.length_b   1.000
_cell.length_c   1.000
_cell.angle_alpha   90.00
_cell.angle_beta   90.00
_cell.angle_gamma   90.00
#
_symmetry.space_group_name_H-M   'P 1'
#
loop_
_entity.id
_entity.type
_entity.pdbx_description
1 polymer ?
#
loop_
_entity_poly.entity_id
_entity_poly.type
_entity_poly.pdbx_seq_one_letter_code
_entity_poly.pdbx_strand_id
1 'polypeptide(L)'
;MDKRRYLLIRGWSYNIAIFALLIIFAFQEIDQFGLVFGLALLLLLSYKSYLCFRELKITREEDRVFAPSTDASTTEKISYYKKILLIGIPAFFILSVWTYIDLKSLEKGTVEYMSVWAPIFFLYNLGGFWTAVLATPLLGCTTLILLLKKINDLKKA
;
A
#
# COMPACT_ATOMS: atom_id res chain seq x y z
N MET A 1 -9.38 -1.54 28.62
CA MET A 1 -9.39 -1.80 27.16
C MET A 1 -8.13 -1.19 26.57
N ASP A 2 -7.39 -1.92 25.74
CA ASP A 2 -6.16 -1.43 25.12
C ASP A 2 -6.41 -0.14 24.32
N LYS A 3 -5.58 0.89 24.51
CA LYS A 3 -5.69 2.21 23.87
C LYS A 3 -5.77 2.07 22.35
N ARG A 4 -5.05 1.11 21.78
CA ARG A 4 -5.07 0.82 20.34
C ARG A 4 -6.42 0.28 19.88
N ARG A 5 -6.98 -0.69 20.61
CA ARG A 5 -8.33 -1.22 20.34
C ARG A 5 -9.39 -0.12 20.46
N TYR A 6 -9.26 0.75 21.46
CA TYR A 6 -10.14 1.91 21.61
C TYR A 6 -10.06 2.87 20.42
N LEU A 7 -8.85 3.26 19.99
CA LEU A 7 -8.67 4.14 18.83
C LEU A 7 -9.13 3.50 17.52
N LEU A 8 -8.95 2.19 17.35
CA LEU A 8 -9.47 1.44 16.20
C LEU A 8 -11.00 1.44 16.17
N ILE A 9 -11.65 1.03 17.27
CA ILE A 9 -13.11 1.01 17.37
C ILE A 9 -13.68 2.42 17.11
N ARG A 10 -13.04 3.45 17.69
CA ARG A 10 -13.45 4.84 17.54
C ARG A 10 -13.22 5.40 16.13
N GLY A 11 -12.12 5.06 15.47
CA GLY A 11 -11.87 5.44 14.08
C GLY A 11 -12.87 4.79 13.12
N TRP A 12 -13.16 3.50 13.33
CA TRP A 12 -14.14 2.76 12.55
C TRP A 12 -15.57 3.27 12.77
N SER A 13 -15.96 3.64 14.00
CA SER A 13 -17.29 4.21 14.23
C SER A 13 -17.51 5.53 13.49
N TYR A 14 -16.48 6.38 13.38
CA TYR A 14 -16.56 7.60 12.55
C TYR A 14 -16.71 7.27 11.06
N ASN A 15 -15.98 6.27 10.53
CA ASN A 15 -16.13 5.85 9.14
C ASN A 15 -17.51 5.25 8.83
N ILE A 16 -18.08 4.47 9.76
CA ILE A 16 -19.44 3.94 9.63
C ILE A 16 -20.46 5.10 9.60
N ALA A 17 -20.30 6.10 10.46
CA ALA A 17 -21.17 7.28 10.46
C ALA A 17 -21.06 8.09 9.15
N ILE A 18 -19.84 8.23 8.60
CA ILE A 18 -19.62 8.85 7.28
C ILE A 18 -20.36 8.07 6.19
N PHE A 19 -20.21 6.74 6.16
CA PHE A 19 -20.85 5.90 5.16
C PHE A 19 -22.39 5.97 5.24
N ALA A 20 -22.94 5.95 6.46
CA ALA A 20 -24.37 6.13 6.68
C ALA A 20 -24.87 7.49 6.17
N LEU A 21 -24.14 8.57 6.44
CA LEU A 21 -24.48 9.91 5.94
C LEU A 21 -24.42 9.99 4.41
N LEU A 22 -23.40 9.38 3.78
CA LEU A 22 -23.30 9.33 2.33
C LEU A 22 -24.46 8.56 1.69
N ILE A 23 -24.91 7.47 2.30
CA ILE A 23 -26.11 6.73 1.84
C ILE A 23 -27.34 7.65 1.92
N ILE A 24 -27.53 8.34 3.05
CA ILE A 24 -28.67 9.27 3.19
C ILE A 24 -28.63 10.33 2.07
N PHE A 25 -27.46 10.88 1.76
CA PHE A 25 -27.32 11.90 0.70
C PHE A 25 -27.55 11.34 -0.70
N ALA A 26 -27.28 10.04 -0.91
CA ALA A 26 -27.49 9.41 -2.20
C ALA A 26 -28.97 9.11 -2.51
N PHE A 27 -29.80 8.91 -1.47
CA PHE A 27 -31.17 8.42 -1.62
C PHE A 27 -32.27 9.39 -1.17
N GLN A 28 -31.93 10.48 -0.48
CA GLN A 28 -32.91 11.49 -0.07
C GLN A 28 -32.71 12.81 -0.80
N GLU A 29 -33.82 13.47 -1.11
CA GLU A 29 -33.81 14.87 -1.51
C GLU A 29 -33.53 15.72 -0.27
N ILE A 30 -32.41 16.43 -0.28
CA ILE A 30 -31.94 17.24 0.85
C ILE A 30 -32.01 18.71 0.43
N ASP A 31 -32.54 19.52 1.33
CA ASP A 31 -32.58 20.97 1.16
C ASP A 31 -31.18 21.60 1.22
N GLN A 32 -31.06 22.86 0.82
CA GLN A 32 -29.76 23.55 0.82
C GLN A 32 -29.12 23.58 2.20
N PHE A 33 -29.93 23.74 3.26
CA PHE A 33 -29.44 23.72 4.63
C PHE A 33 -28.88 22.36 5.01
N GLY A 34 -29.61 21.28 4.76
CA GLY A 34 -29.19 19.92 5.04
C GLY A 34 -27.91 19.53 4.28
N LEU A 35 -27.74 20.03 3.05
CA LEU A 35 -26.52 19.80 2.27
C LEU A 35 -25.31 20.49 2.90
N VAL A 36 -25.42 21.77 3.27
CA VAL A 36 -24.33 22.53 3.89
C VAL A 36 -23.97 21.96 5.26
N PHE A 37 -24.97 21.72 6.10
CA PHE A 37 -24.78 21.09 7.42
C PHE A 37 -24.16 19.70 7.28
N GLY A 38 -24.66 18.94 6.31
CA GLY A 38 -24.20 17.61 5.98
C GLY A 38 -22.74 17.54 5.57
N LEU A 39 -22.30 18.43 4.68
CA LEU A 39 -20.90 18.55 4.28
C LEU A 39 -20.01 18.95 5.45
N ALA A 40 -20.44 19.90 6.29
CA ALA A 40 -19.70 20.30 7.49
C ALA A 40 -19.53 19.13 8.47
N LEU A 41 -20.58 18.32 8.66
CA LEU A 41 -20.55 17.14 9.51
C LEU A 41 -19.64 16.04 8.94
N LEU A 42 -19.69 15.80 7.63
CA LEU A 42 -18.79 14.86 6.94
C LEU A 42 -17.31 15.27 7.10
N LEU A 43 -17.00 16.55 6.94
CA LEU A 43 -15.64 17.08 7.14
C LEU A 43 -15.19 16.88 8.59
N LEU A 44 -16.05 17.18 9.57
CA LEU A 44 -15.75 16.99 10.98
C LEU A 44 -15.45 15.52 11.31
N LEU A 45 -16.31 14.60 10.87
CA LEU A 45 -16.16 13.16 11.11
C LEU A 45 -14.91 12.61 10.42
N SER A 46 -14.65 13.04 9.17
CA SER A 46 -13.45 12.67 8.42
C SER A 46 -12.19 13.14 9.14
N TYR A 47 -12.19 14.37 9.66
CA TYR A 47 -11.08 14.91 10.45
C TYR A 47 -10.87 14.12 11.76
N LYS A 48 -11.94 13.77 12.49
CA LYS A 48 -11.84 12.96 13.71
C LYS A 48 -11.34 11.53 13.43
N SER A 49 -11.85 10.89 12.37
CA SER A 49 -11.37 9.60 11.88
C SER A 49 -9.87 9.66 11.56
N TYR A 50 -9.45 10.68 10.79
CA TYR A 50 -8.05 10.94 10.47
C TYR A 50 -7.17 11.08 11.72
N LEU A 51 -7.60 11.84 12.74
CA LEU A 51 -6.84 11.98 13.99
C LEU A 51 -6.64 10.64 14.70
N CYS A 52 -7.69 9.80 14.77
CA CYS A 52 -7.58 8.46 15.36
C CYS A 52 -6.59 7.58 14.60
N PHE A 53 -6.65 7.56 13.25
CA PHE A 53 -5.71 6.79 12.44
C PHE A 53 -4.29 7.36 12.45
N ARG A 54 -4.14 8.69 12.56
CA ARG A 54 -2.84 9.33 12.72
C ARG A 54 -2.19 8.91 14.03
N GLU A 55 -2.95 8.86 15.11
CA GLU A 55 -2.46 8.40 16.42
C GLU A 55 -2.14 6.89 16.42
N LEU A 56 -2.90 6.07 15.68
CA LEU A 56 -2.59 4.66 15.45
C LEU A 56 -1.31 4.43 14.64
N LYS A 57 -0.94 5.36 13.75
CA LYS A 57 0.31 5.30 12.97
C LYS A 57 1.55 5.63 13.79
N ILE A 58 1.39 6.14 15.02
CA ILE A 58 2.49 6.29 15.98
C ILE A 58 2.73 4.91 16.60
N THR A 59 3.33 4.02 15.81
CA THR A 59 3.60 2.64 16.19
C THR A 59 4.79 2.60 17.15
N ARG A 60 4.60 2.03 18.36
CA ARG A 60 5.69 1.71 19.28
C ARG A 60 6.70 0.78 18.60
N GLU A 61 7.97 0.88 18.95
CA GLU A 61 9.05 0.05 18.36
C GLU A 61 8.73 -1.45 18.41
N GLU A 62 8.09 -1.91 19.49
CA GLU A 62 7.66 -3.28 19.73
C GLU A 62 6.62 -3.84 18.74
N ASP A 63 5.85 -2.97 18.06
CA ASP A 63 4.80 -3.36 17.10
C ASP A 63 5.27 -3.29 15.63
N ARG A 64 6.54 -2.92 15.38
CA ARG A 64 7.09 -2.76 14.02
C ARG A 64 7.60 -4.10 13.50
N VAL A 65 6.78 -4.78 12.70
CA VAL A 65 7.12 -6.11 12.18
C VAL A 65 8.37 -6.07 11.28
N PHE A 66 8.65 -4.98 10.55
CA PHE A 66 9.76 -4.98 9.57
C PHE A 66 10.33 -3.60 9.17
N ALA A 67 10.22 -2.52 9.93
CA ALA A 67 10.82 -1.23 9.54
C ALA A 67 11.61 -0.58 10.69
N PRO A 68 12.81 -0.01 10.42
CA PRO A 68 13.62 0.64 11.45
C PRO A 68 12.85 1.82 12.05
N SER A 69 13.12 2.14 13.31
CA SER A 69 12.50 3.28 13.95
C SER A 69 12.89 4.59 13.26
N THR A 70 12.03 5.60 13.34
CA THR A 70 12.35 6.95 12.83
C THR A 70 13.60 7.49 13.52
N ASP A 71 13.78 7.11 14.78
CA ASP A 71 14.88 7.49 15.66
C ASP A 71 16.06 6.50 15.60
N ALA A 72 15.95 5.43 14.80
CA ALA A 72 17.03 4.46 14.65
C ALA A 72 18.31 5.14 14.16
N SER A 73 19.44 4.65 14.66
CA SER A 73 20.74 5.12 14.25
C SER A 73 20.96 4.94 12.75
N THR A 74 21.79 5.78 12.15
CA THR A 74 22.13 5.71 10.71
C THR A 74 22.66 4.33 10.33
N THR A 75 23.43 3.69 11.22
CA THR A 75 24.00 2.35 11.04
C THR A 75 22.91 1.27 10.99
N GLU A 76 21.90 1.33 11.85
CA GLU A 76 20.76 0.41 11.85
C GLU A 76 19.91 0.55 10.60
N LYS A 77 19.62 1.79 10.18
CA LYS A 77 18.90 2.08 8.93
C LYS A 77 19.64 1.51 7.72
N ILE A 78 20.96 1.66 7.64
CA ILE A 78 21.78 1.08 6.58
C ILE A 78 21.76 -0.46 6.62
N SER A 79 21.92 -1.06 7.80
CA SER A 79 21.87 -2.52 7.98
C SER A 79 20.55 -3.11 7.51
N TYR A 80 19.45 -2.44 7.83
CA TYR A 80 18.11 -2.80 7.38
C TYR A 80 17.99 -2.80 5.85
N TYR A 81 18.35 -1.71 5.17
CA TYR A 81 18.26 -1.65 3.71
C TYR A 81 19.17 -2.68 3.02
N LYS A 82 20.33 -3.00 3.60
CA LYS A 82 21.19 -4.09 3.11
C LYS A 82 20.52 -5.46 3.22
N LYS A 83 19.81 -5.74 4.32
CA LYS A 83 19.03 -6.98 4.47
C LYS A 83 17.90 -7.06 3.45
N ILE A 84 17.21 -5.95 3.19
CA ILE A 84 16.20 -5.89 2.13
C ILE A 84 16.82 -6.16 0.77
N LEU A 85 17.97 -5.58 0.44
CA LEU A 85 18.66 -5.86 -0.82
C LEU A 85 19.01 -7.34 -0.96
N LEU A 86 19.53 -7.96 0.10
CA LEU A 86 19.90 -9.38 0.11
C LEU A 86 18.72 -10.30 -0.19
N ILE A 87 17.54 -10.02 0.37
CA ILE A 87 16.32 -10.82 0.17
C ILE A 87 15.59 -10.42 -1.13
N GLY A 88 15.62 -9.12 -1.46
CA GLY A 88 14.91 -8.56 -2.60
C GLY A 88 15.45 -9.05 -3.93
N ILE A 89 16.77 -9.16 -4.10
CA ILE A 89 17.38 -9.66 -5.34
C ILE A 89 16.85 -11.04 -5.74
N PRO A 90 16.97 -12.10 -4.91
CA PRO A 90 16.44 -13.41 -5.27
C PRO A 90 14.91 -13.40 -5.38
N ALA A 91 14.19 -12.61 -4.57
CA ALA A 91 12.74 -12.51 -4.66
C ALA A 91 12.28 -11.95 -6.02
N PHE A 92 12.90 -10.87 -6.51
CA PHE A 92 12.58 -10.30 -7.83
C PHE A 92 12.94 -11.23 -8.98
N PHE A 93 14.05 -11.98 -8.85
CA PHE A 93 14.41 -12.99 -9.85
C PHE A 93 13.36 -14.10 -9.94
N ILE A 94 12.96 -14.66 -8.80
CA ILE A 94 11.91 -15.69 -8.72
C ILE A 94 10.59 -15.16 -9.28
N LEU A 95 10.16 -13.96 -8.85
CA LEU A 95 8.94 -13.31 -9.36
C LEU A 95 8.96 -13.09 -10.86
N SER A 96 10.11 -12.70 -11.43
CA SER A 96 10.27 -12.49 -12.87
C SER A 96 10.13 -13.80 -13.65
N VAL A 97 10.78 -14.86 -13.18
CA VAL A 97 10.67 -16.20 -13.78
C VAL A 97 9.25 -16.74 -13.66
N TRP A 98 8.62 -16.56 -12.49
CA TRP A 98 7.26 -16.98 -12.24
C TRP A 98 6.28 -16.26 -13.19
N THR A 99 6.38 -14.93 -13.28
CA THR A 99 5.57 -14.12 -14.20
C THR A 99 5.69 -14.60 -15.65
N TYR A 100 6.91 -14.95 -16.08
CA TYR A 100 7.15 -15.49 -17.41
C TYR A 100 6.46 -16.82 -17.66
N ILE A 101 6.60 -17.78 -16.72
CA ILE A 101 5.99 -19.11 -16.83
C ILE A 101 4.47 -18.98 -16.86
N ASP A 102 3.92 -18.14 -15.99
CA ASP A 102 2.49 -17.88 -15.85
C ASP A 102 1.91 -17.34 -17.17
N LEU A 103 2.43 -16.21 -17.65
CA LEU A 103 1.95 -15.60 -18.89
C LEU A 103 2.17 -16.52 -20.10
N LYS A 104 3.25 -17.31 -20.13
CA LYS A 104 3.53 -18.21 -21.26
C LYS A 104 2.57 -19.40 -21.28
N SER A 105 2.11 -19.86 -20.12
CA SER A 105 1.12 -20.93 -20.01
C SER A 105 -0.26 -20.45 -20.48
N LEU A 106 -0.59 -19.18 -20.22
CA LEU A 106 -1.79 -18.52 -20.73
C LEU A 106 -1.75 -18.40 -22.27
N GLU A 107 -0.64 -17.90 -22.84
CA GLU A 107 -0.45 -17.75 -24.30
C GLU A 107 -0.52 -19.08 -25.06
N LYS A 108 -0.04 -20.17 -24.46
CA LYS A 108 -0.11 -21.51 -25.06
C LYS A 108 -1.50 -22.14 -25.01
N GLY A 109 -2.48 -21.51 -24.36
CA GLY A 109 -3.80 -22.09 -24.12
C GLY A 109 -3.76 -23.32 -23.21
N THR A 110 -2.68 -23.51 -22.45
CA THR A 110 -2.55 -24.67 -21.54
C THR A 110 -3.40 -24.53 -20.28
N VAL A 111 -3.86 -23.32 -19.98
CA VAL A 111 -4.71 -23.02 -18.82
C VAL A 111 -5.76 -21.98 -19.24
N GLU A 112 -7.02 -22.19 -18.89
CA GLU A 112 -8.12 -21.25 -19.21
C GLU A 112 -8.16 -20.01 -18.30
N TYR A 113 -7.71 -20.15 -17.04
CA TYR A 113 -7.73 -19.08 -16.05
C TYR A 113 -6.45 -19.06 -15.22
N MET A 114 -5.97 -17.87 -14.89
CA MET A 114 -4.79 -17.69 -14.05
C MET A 114 -4.96 -16.49 -13.12
N SER A 115 -4.60 -16.68 -11.85
CA SER A 115 -4.55 -15.61 -10.87
C SER A 115 -3.24 -14.82 -11.01
N VAL A 116 -3.19 -13.88 -11.96
CA VAL A 116 -2.05 -12.97 -12.14
C VAL A 116 -2.23 -11.73 -11.28
N TRP A 117 -1.11 -11.17 -10.80
CA TRP A 117 -1.12 -9.90 -10.09
C TRP A 117 -1.71 -8.78 -10.97
N ALA A 118 -2.66 -8.01 -10.45
CA ALA A 118 -3.44 -7.05 -11.24
C ALA A 118 -2.61 -6.04 -12.07
N PRO A 119 -1.48 -5.48 -11.57
CA PRO A 119 -0.63 -4.61 -12.40
C PRO A 119 -0.03 -5.32 -13.61
N ILE A 120 0.37 -6.59 -13.47
CA ILE A 120 0.93 -7.38 -14.57
C ILE A 120 -0.15 -7.67 -15.61
N PHE A 121 -1.35 -8.04 -15.16
CA PHE A 121 -2.50 -8.25 -16.05
C PHE A 121 -2.86 -6.98 -16.83
N PHE A 122 -2.86 -5.83 -16.16
CA PHE A 122 -3.12 -4.54 -16.81
C PHE A 122 -2.08 -4.23 -17.90
N LEU A 123 -0.79 -4.42 -17.62
CA LEU A 123 0.29 -4.23 -18.59
C LEU A 123 0.23 -5.23 -19.75
N TYR A 124 -0.21 -6.46 -19.47
CA TYR A 124 -0.44 -7.48 -20.48
C TYR A 124 -1.55 -7.07 -21.45
N ASN A 125 -2.68 -6.56 -20.95
CA ASN A 125 -3.77 -6.09 -21.80
C ASN A 125 -3.41 -4.86 -22.64
N LEU A 126 -2.59 -3.95 -22.10
CA LEU A 126 -2.20 -2.74 -22.79
C LEU A 126 -1.06 -2.94 -23.81
N GLY A 127 -0.08 -3.77 -23.46
CA GLY A 127 1.20 -3.85 -24.17
C GLY A 127 1.61 -5.27 -24.56
N GLY A 128 0.76 -6.26 -24.35
CA GLY A 128 0.99 -7.67 -24.66
C GLY A 128 1.99 -8.37 -23.73
N PHE A 129 2.35 -9.59 -24.13
CA PHE A 129 3.22 -10.50 -23.38
C PHE A 129 4.54 -9.87 -22.93
N TRP A 130 5.31 -9.29 -23.86
CA TRP A 130 6.66 -8.79 -23.58
C TRP A 130 6.66 -7.58 -22.64
N THR A 131 5.68 -6.69 -22.77
CA THR A 131 5.54 -5.54 -21.85
C THR A 131 5.30 -6.01 -20.42
N ALA A 132 4.41 -6.99 -20.23
CA ALA A 132 4.13 -7.53 -18.90
C ALA A 132 5.30 -8.32 -18.31
N VAL A 133 5.99 -9.13 -19.12
CA VAL A 133 7.16 -9.92 -18.68
C VAL A 133 8.33 -9.02 -18.28
N LEU A 134 8.60 -7.95 -19.02
CA LEU A 134 9.71 -7.04 -18.74
C LEU A 134 9.42 -6.05 -17.61
N ALA A 135 8.15 -5.83 -17.27
CA ALA A 135 7.76 -4.94 -16.19
C ALA A 135 8.27 -5.39 -14.82
N THR A 136 8.20 -6.69 -14.51
CA THR A 136 8.66 -7.26 -13.24
C THR A 136 10.17 -7.07 -13.01
N PRO A 137 11.08 -7.44 -13.94
CA PRO A 137 12.50 -7.18 -13.74
C PRO A 137 12.83 -5.68 -13.76
N LEU A 138 12.14 -4.86 -14.55
CA LEU A 138 12.33 -3.41 -14.54
C LEU A 138 11.95 -2.78 -13.18
N LEU A 139 10.83 -3.23 -12.59
CA LEU A 139 10.42 -2.84 -11.24
C LEU A 139 11.43 -3.30 -10.18
N GLY A 140 11.96 -4.51 -10.33
CA GLY A 140 13.04 -5.01 -9.49
C GLY A 140 14.29 -4.11 -9.56
N CYS A 141 14.79 -3.84 -10.76
CA CYS A 141 15.95 -2.97 -10.98
C CYS A 141 15.75 -1.57 -10.41
N THR A 142 14.61 -0.93 -10.68
CA THR A 142 14.30 0.40 -10.15
C THR A 142 14.25 0.41 -8.63
N THR A 143 13.63 -0.60 -8.01
CA THR A 143 13.59 -0.75 -6.55
C THR A 143 15.00 -0.91 -5.96
N LEU A 144 15.84 -1.75 -6.56
CA LEU A 144 17.22 -1.95 -6.12
C LEU A 144 18.05 -0.66 -6.23
N ILE A 145 17.91 0.09 -7.33
CA ILE A 145 18.58 1.39 -7.53
C ILE A 145 18.16 2.39 -6.45
N LEU A 146 16.86 2.49 -6.16
CA LEU A 146 16.34 3.40 -5.14
C LEU A 146 16.84 3.03 -3.74
N LEU A 147 16.89 1.75 -3.40
CA LEU A 147 17.45 1.26 -2.14
C LEU A 147 18.94 1.57 -2.01
N LEU A 148 19.72 1.35 -3.07
CA LEU A 148 21.15 1.68 -3.10
C LEU A 148 21.37 3.19 -2.95
N LYS A 149 20.58 4.00 -3.66
CA LYS A 149 20.61 5.47 -3.52
C LYS A 149 20.32 5.87 -2.08
N LYS A 150 19.28 5.29 -1.46
CA LYS A 150 18.91 5.59 -0.07
C LYS A 150 20.02 5.22 0.92
N ILE A 151 20.70 4.10 0.72
CA ILE A 151 21.87 3.71 1.54
C ILE A 151 22.99 4.74 1.39
N ASN A 152 23.27 5.20 0.16
CA ASN A 152 24.31 6.19 -0.09
C ASN A 152 23.97 7.55 0.51
N ASP A 153 22.71 7.97 0.46
CA ASP A 153 22.25 9.21 1.09
C ASP A 153 22.43 9.13 2.62
N LEU A 154 22.09 7.99 3.23
CA LEU A 154 22.28 7.77 4.67
C LEU A 154 23.76 7.73 5.08
N LYS A 155 24.68 7.30 4.21
CA LYS A 155 26.11 7.32 4.52
C LYS A 155 26.72 8.73 4.49
N LYS A 156 26.06 9.67 3.81
CA LYS A 156 26.52 11.06 3.65
C LYS A 156 25.93 12.02 4.70
N ALA A 157 24.87 11.59 5.39
CA ALA A 157 24.20 12.32 6.45
C ALA A 157 24.84 11.99 7.81
#